data_AF-A0A1V5NKH1-F1
#
_entry.id   AF-A0A1V5NKH1-F1
#
_cell.length_a   1.000
_cell.length_b   1.000
_cell.length_c   1.000
_cell.angle_alpha   90.00
_cell.angle_beta   90.00
_cell.angle_gamma   90.00
#
_symmetry.space_group_name_H-M   'P 1'
#
loop_
_entity.id
_entity.type
_entity.pdbx_description
1 polymer ?
#
loop_
_entity_poly.entity_id
_entity_poly.type
_entity_poly.pdbx_seq_one_letter_code
_entity_poly.pdbx_strand_id
1 'polypeptide(L)'
;MGDEGSGAVLGKQLLADCIKKQLPEWICEKLYDEFELTQEQIMDKVYTHPFPSKFLASFTGFIAEHIEEPAIFNLVYDSFDAFFIRNVMHYDLTDMQVGFVGSVAFMLKDPLEIAASERNIFISQVLDNPVAGLIQFHN
;
A
#
# COMPACT_ATOMS: atom_id res chain seq x y z
N MET A 1 14.66 3.82 7.88
CA MET A 1 13.72 4.13 6.78
C MET A 1 13.24 2.78 6.30
N GLY A 2 12.06 2.38 6.77
CA GLY A 2 11.35 1.15 6.42
C GLY A 2 9.90 1.53 6.12
N ASP A 3 8.94 0.66 6.41
CA ASP A 3 7.49 0.83 6.12
C ASP A 3 7.11 0.47 4.67
N GLU A 4 7.88 -0.39 4.00
CA GLU A 4 7.48 -0.99 2.72
C GLU A 4 6.06 -1.59 2.84
N GLY A 5 5.23 -1.42 1.80
CA GLY A 5 3.82 -1.83 1.82
C GLY A 5 2.89 -0.94 2.66
N SER A 6 3.38 0.11 3.33
CA SER A 6 2.51 1.05 4.06
C SER A 6 1.83 2.06 3.13
N GLY A 7 0.68 2.57 3.55
CA GLY A 7 -0.06 3.59 2.81
C GLY A 7 0.75 4.87 2.56
N ALA A 8 1.65 5.25 3.48
CA ALA A 8 2.51 6.41 3.30
C ALA A 8 3.57 6.19 2.20
N VAL A 9 4.14 4.98 2.12
CA VAL A 9 5.09 4.63 1.05
C VAL A 9 4.39 4.55 -0.29
N LEU A 10 3.23 3.89 -0.33
CA LEU A 10 2.41 3.78 -1.54
C LEU A 10 1.97 5.15 -2.08
N GLY A 11 1.45 6.03 -1.22
CA GLY A 11 1.06 7.39 -1.62
C GLY A 11 2.24 8.24 -2.09
N LYS A 12 3.42 8.04 -1.50
CA LYS A 12 4.65 8.71 -1.96
C LYS A 12 5.08 8.24 -3.35
N GLN A 13 5.04 6.94 -3.59
CA GLN A 13 5.36 6.36 -4.91
C GLN A 13 4.37 6.86 -5.96
N LEU A 14 3.06 6.82 -5.67
CA LEU A 14 2.01 7.32 -6.56
C LEU A 14 2.27 8.76 -7.01
N LEU A 15 2.50 9.67 -6.06
CA LEU A 15 2.75 11.08 -6.37
C LEU A 15 4.06 11.27 -7.14
N ALA A 16 5.12 10.56 -6.74
CA ALA A 16 6.41 10.64 -7.41
C ALA A 16 6.32 10.18 -8.88
N ASP A 17 5.60 9.10 -9.13
CA ASP A 17 5.45 8.52 -10.46
C ASP A 17 4.53 9.39 -11.34
N CYS A 18 3.48 9.99 -10.78
CA CYS A 18 2.71 11.00 -11.51
C CYS A 18 3.54 12.24 -11.88
N ILE A 19 4.31 12.79 -10.94
CA ILE A 19 5.19 13.95 -11.22
C ILE A 19 6.23 13.63 -12.30
N LYS A 20 6.76 12.39 -12.29
CA LYS A 20 7.76 11.90 -13.25
C LYS A 20 7.15 11.31 -14.53
N LYS A 21 5.83 11.39 -14.71
CA LYS A 21 5.11 10.85 -15.88
C LYS A 21 5.39 9.35 -16.12
N GLN A 22 5.46 8.57 -15.05
CA GLN A 22 5.63 7.11 -15.08
C GLN A 22 4.29 6.35 -14.98
N LEU A 23 3.19 7.07 -14.70
CA LEU A 23 1.83 6.54 -14.71
C LEU A 23 1.06 7.07 -15.94
N PRO A 24 -0.02 6.40 -16.36
CA PRO A 24 -0.91 6.90 -17.39
C PRO A 24 -1.40 8.32 -17.05
N GLU A 25 -1.39 9.21 -18.05
CA GLU A 25 -1.73 10.63 -17.86
C GLU A 25 -3.12 10.81 -17.23
N TRP A 26 -4.10 10.03 -17.68
CA TRP A 26 -5.48 10.08 -17.19
C TRP A 26 -5.62 9.74 -15.69
N ILE A 27 -4.79 8.84 -15.16
CA ILE A 27 -4.77 8.53 -13.72
C ILE A 27 -4.26 9.72 -12.92
N CYS A 28 -3.20 10.37 -13.42
CA CYS A 28 -2.61 11.52 -12.75
C CYS A 28 -3.51 12.74 -12.79
N GLU A 29 -4.18 13.00 -13.91
CA GLU A 29 -5.22 14.03 -14.02
C GLU A 29 -6.34 13.77 -13.02
N LYS A 30 -6.88 12.54 -12.98
CA LYS A 30 -7.94 12.17 -12.02
C LYS A 30 -7.48 12.34 -10.56
N LEU A 31 -6.25 11.95 -10.23
CA LEU A 31 -5.68 12.13 -8.89
C LEU A 31 -5.58 13.61 -8.51
N TYR A 32 -5.10 14.46 -9.42
CA TYR A 32 -4.96 15.88 -9.15
C TYR A 32 -6.31 16.59 -9.01
N ASP A 33 -7.28 16.20 -9.83
CA ASP A 33 -8.64 16.74 -9.77
C ASP A 33 -9.37 16.32 -8.49
N GLU A 34 -9.31 15.03 -8.12
CA GLU A 34 -10.02 14.50 -6.95
C GLU A 34 -9.51 15.08 -5.62
N PHE A 35 -8.21 15.34 -5.52
CA PHE A 35 -7.59 15.89 -4.32
C PHE A 35 -7.40 17.41 -4.37
N GLU A 36 -7.81 18.06 -5.47
CA GLU A 36 -7.60 19.49 -5.75
C GLU A 36 -6.14 19.92 -5.54
N LEU A 37 -5.20 19.15 -6.11
CA LEU A 37 -3.76 19.31 -5.92
C LEU A 37 -3.04 19.79 -7.17
N THR A 38 -2.15 20.76 -6.99
CA THR A 38 -1.08 21.07 -7.95
C THR A 38 0.23 20.42 -7.54
N GLN A 39 1.17 20.27 -8.47
CA GLN A 39 2.52 19.77 -8.18
C GLN A 39 3.22 20.62 -7.10
N GLU A 40 3.03 21.94 -7.10
CA GLU A 40 3.60 22.84 -6.09
C GLU A 40 3.02 22.55 -4.70
N GLN A 41 1.69 22.38 -4.60
CA GLN A 41 1.01 22.04 -3.34
C GLN A 41 1.44 20.67 -2.82
N ILE A 42 1.68 19.69 -3.69
CA ILE A 42 2.21 18.39 -3.30
C ILE A 42 3.58 18.55 -2.65
N MET A 43 4.50 19.28 -3.29
CA MET A 43 5.84 19.49 -2.76
C MET A 43 5.78 20.21 -1.41
N ASP A 44 4.96 21.26 -1.28
CA ASP A 44 4.82 21.98 -0.02
C ASP A 44 4.22 21.13 1.12
N LYS A 45 3.22 20.29 0.82
CA LYS A 45 2.64 19.36 1.79
C LYS A 45 3.61 18.25 2.22
N VAL A 46 4.50 17.81 1.33
CA VAL A 46 5.46 16.73 1.62
C VAL A 46 6.67 17.24 2.40
N TYR A 47 7.17 18.43 2.09
CA TYR A 47 8.45 18.93 2.63
C TYR A 47 8.30 19.98 3.74
N THR A 48 7.20 20.72 3.77
CA THR A 48 7.05 21.88 4.68
C THR A 48 6.08 21.60 5.82
N HIS A 49 5.05 20.78 5.60
CA HIS A 49 3.96 20.59 6.56
C HIS A 49 4.26 19.50 7.60
N PRO A 50 3.66 19.62 8.81
CA PRO A 50 3.74 18.57 9.81
C PRO A 50 2.97 17.31 9.35
N PHE A 51 3.46 16.14 9.74
CA PHE A 51 2.85 14.82 9.47
C PHE A 51 2.73 14.44 7.98
N PRO A 52 3.81 14.51 7.18
CA PRO A 52 3.76 14.15 5.76
C PRO A 52 3.29 12.71 5.54
N SER A 53 3.63 11.77 6.43
CA SER A 53 3.17 10.37 6.32
C SER A 53 1.66 10.23 6.36
N LYS A 54 0.93 11.07 7.13
CA LYS A 54 -0.53 11.03 7.19
C LYS A 54 -1.16 11.55 5.90
N PHE A 55 -0.59 12.62 5.33
CA PHE A 55 -0.98 13.12 4.03
C PHE A 55 -0.73 12.08 2.94
N LEU A 56 0.44 11.46 2.93
CA LEU A 56 0.75 10.41 1.95
C LEU A 56 -0.18 9.20 2.10
N ALA A 57 -0.51 8.79 3.32
CA ALA A 57 -1.42 7.67 3.54
C ALA A 57 -2.86 7.93 3.06
N SER A 58 -3.28 9.20 2.90
CA SER A 58 -4.65 9.50 2.44
C SER A 58 -4.91 9.09 1.00
N PHE A 59 -3.88 8.86 0.19
CA PHE A 59 -4.02 8.39 -1.19
C PHE A 59 -4.30 6.89 -1.32
N THR A 60 -4.26 6.13 -0.23
CA THR A 60 -4.51 4.67 -0.27
C THR A 60 -5.91 4.35 -0.81
N GLY A 61 -6.91 5.17 -0.51
CA GLY A 61 -8.28 4.99 -1.04
C GLY A 61 -8.33 5.11 -2.57
N PHE A 62 -7.66 6.13 -3.12
CA PHE A 62 -7.54 6.31 -4.57
C PHE A 62 -6.84 5.13 -5.23
N ILE A 63 -5.75 4.64 -4.62
CA ILE A 63 -5.02 3.47 -5.11
C ILE A 63 -5.93 2.24 -5.16
N ALA A 64 -6.72 2.00 -4.11
CA ALA A 64 -7.64 0.87 -4.05
C ALA A 64 -8.77 0.98 -5.10
N GLU A 65 -9.31 2.19 -5.32
CA GLU A 65 -10.34 2.42 -6.37
C GLU A 65 -9.82 2.13 -7.78
N HIS A 66 -8.53 2.37 -8.02
CA HIS A 66 -7.90 2.24 -9.34
C HIS A 66 -7.02 0.99 -9.46
N ILE A 67 -7.19 0.00 -8.58
CA ILE A 67 -6.29 -1.17 -8.53
C ILE A 67 -6.32 -2.02 -9.79
N GLU A 68 -7.39 -1.94 -10.59
CA GLU A 68 -7.54 -2.63 -11.88
C GLU A 68 -6.65 -2.02 -12.99
N GLU A 69 -6.17 -0.80 -12.83
CA GLU A 69 -5.19 -0.21 -13.75
C GLU A 69 -3.83 -0.91 -13.54
N PRO A 70 -3.26 -1.57 -14.57
CA PRO A 70 -2.03 -2.35 -14.40
C PRO A 70 -0.85 -1.59 -13.77
N ALA A 71 -0.72 -0.30 -14.07
CA ALA A 71 0.34 0.51 -13.48
C ALA A 71 0.17 0.73 -11.96
N ILE A 72 -1.08 0.85 -11.48
CA ILE A 72 -1.39 0.97 -10.05
C ILE A 72 -1.24 -0.39 -9.36
N PHE A 73 -1.71 -1.47 -9.98
CA PHE A 73 -1.51 -2.82 -9.47
C PHE A 73 -0.02 -3.10 -9.23
N ASN A 74 0.82 -2.84 -10.24
CA ASN A 74 2.26 -3.10 -10.17
C ASN A 74 2.94 -2.26 -9.08
N LEU A 75 2.56 -0.99 -8.93
CA LEU A 75 3.07 -0.13 -7.86
C LEU A 75 2.80 -0.73 -6.48
N VAL A 76 1.59 -1.24 -6.25
CA VAL A 76 1.21 -1.87 -4.98
C VAL A 76 1.92 -3.21 -4.79
N TYR A 77 1.91 -4.06 -5.81
CA TYR A 77 2.58 -5.36 -5.81
C TYR A 77 4.07 -5.21 -5.48
N ASP A 78 4.78 -4.30 -6.16
CA ASP A 78 6.22 -4.09 -5.95
C ASP A 78 6.53 -3.61 -4.52
N SER A 79 5.64 -2.81 -3.94
CA SER A 79 5.76 -2.35 -2.55
C SER A 79 5.57 -3.50 -1.55
N PHE A 80 4.60 -4.39 -1.78
CA PHE A 80 4.41 -5.58 -0.94
C PHE A 80 5.52 -6.61 -1.14
N ASP A 81 5.99 -6.81 -2.37
CA ASP A 81 7.12 -7.70 -2.65
C ASP A 81 8.38 -7.23 -1.91
N ALA A 82 8.66 -5.94 -1.97
CA ALA A 82 9.74 -5.34 -1.20
C ALA A 82 9.54 -5.53 0.31
N PHE A 83 8.31 -5.42 0.82
CA PHE A 83 8.00 -5.72 2.22
C PHE A 83 8.33 -7.17 2.58
N PHE A 84 7.89 -8.14 1.78
CA PHE A 84 8.17 -9.56 2.03
C PHE A 84 9.67 -9.86 2.04
N ILE A 85 10.40 -9.41 1.02
CA ILE A 85 11.84 -9.65 0.89
C ILE A 85 12.63 -9.05 2.05
N ARG A 86 12.28 -7.82 2.46
CA ARG A 86 13.07 -7.02 3.39
C ARG A 86 12.66 -7.17 4.85
N ASN A 87 11.49 -7.74 5.12
CA ASN A 87 10.95 -7.85 6.47
C ASN A 87 10.55 -9.29 6.83
N VAL A 88 9.75 -9.95 5.98
CA VAL A 88 9.14 -11.25 6.34
C VAL A 88 10.08 -12.43 6.08
N MET A 89 10.79 -12.43 4.96
CA MET A 89 11.66 -13.56 4.55
C MET A 89 12.93 -13.70 5.40
N HIS A 90 13.14 -12.82 6.39
CA HIS A 90 14.22 -12.94 7.37
C HIS A 90 13.87 -13.88 8.54
N TYR A 91 12.62 -14.30 8.66
CA TYR A 91 12.17 -15.30 9.62
C TYR A 91 12.23 -16.71 9.02
N ASP A 92 12.33 -17.74 9.86
CA ASP A 92 12.11 -19.11 9.42
C ASP A 92 10.61 -19.31 9.18
N LEU A 93 10.21 -19.50 7.93
CA LEU A 93 8.81 -19.62 7.54
C LEU A 93 8.37 -21.09 7.42
N THR A 94 9.22 -22.05 7.79
CA THR A 94 8.89 -23.47 7.75
C THR A 94 7.69 -23.75 8.66
N ASP A 95 6.62 -24.30 8.10
CA ASP A 95 5.35 -24.59 8.79
C ASP A 95 4.67 -23.37 9.45
N MET A 96 5.04 -22.14 9.07
CA MET A 96 4.43 -20.92 9.59
C MET A 96 3.36 -20.37 8.64
N GLN A 97 2.33 -19.75 9.23
CA GLN A 97 1.35 -18.95 8.51
C GLN A 97 1.46 -17.49 8.93
N VAL A 98 1.35 -16.57 7.97
CA VAL A 98 1.46 -15.14 8.21
C VAL A 98 0.07 -14.51 8.24
N GLY A 99 -0.25 -13.83 9.34
CA GLY A 99 -1.47 -13.03 9.44
C GLY A 99 -1.18 -11.55 9.20
N PHE A 100 -2.05 -10.87 8.46
CA PHE A 100 -1.99 -9.43 8.25
C PHE A 100 -3.14 -8.72 8.94
N VAL A 101 -2.85 -7.54 9.50
CA VAL A 101 -3.85 -6.66 10.12
C VAL A 101 -3.62 -5.22 9.66
N GLY A 102 -4.70 -4.53 9.32
CA GLY A 102 -4.70 -3.10 9.01
C GLY A 102 -5.39 -2.79 7.69
N SER A 103 -5.91 -1.57 7.59
CA SER A 103 -6.74 -1.13 6.45
C SER A 103 -6.04 -1.24 5.09
N VAL A 104 -4.74 -0.96 5.01
CA VAL A 104 -3.97 -1.06 3.75
C VAL A 104 -3.94 -2.51 3.26
N ALA A 105 -3.58 -3.45 4.14
CA ALA A 105 -3.54 -4.87 3.81
C ALA A 105 -4.94 -5.39 3.43
N PHE A 106 -5.98 -4.91 4.11
CA PHE A 106 -7.36 -5.32 3.83
C PHE A 106 -7.90 -4.75 2.50
N MET A 107 -7.67 -3.47 2.21
CA MET A 107 -8.13 -2.83 0.96
C MET A 107 -7.35 -3.31 -0.25
N LEU A 108 -6.07 -3.65 -0.09
CA LEU A 108 -5.16 -4.07 -1.16
C LEU A 108 -4.81 -5.56 -1.04
N LYS A 109 -5.81 -6.37 -0.66
CA LYS A 109 -5.63 -7.78 -0.35
C LYS A 109 -5.11 -8.59 -1.53
N ASP A 110 -5.64 -8.37 -2.72
CA ASP A 110 -5.30 -9.16 -3.90
C ASP A 110 -3.80 -9.05 -4.28
N PRO A 111 -3.22 -7.85 -4.49
CA PRO A 111 -1.78 -7.74 -4.76
C PRO A 111 -0.92 -8.23 -3.58
N LEU A 112 -1.39 -8.08 -2.33
CA LEU A 112 -0.70 -8.63 -1.16
C LEU A 112 -0.61 -10.15 -1.20
N GLU A 113 -1.73 -10.84 -1.46
CA GLU A 113 -1.80 -12.30 -1.54
C GLU A 113 -1.01 -12.85 -2.74
N ILE A 114 -1.04 -12.14 -3.87
CA ILE A 114 -0.25 -12.51 -5.06
C ILE A 114 1.25 -12.41 -4.75
N ALA A 115 1.72 -11.28 -4.21
CA ALA A 115 3.13 -11.10 -3.84
C ALA A 115 3.57 -12.15 -2.80
N ALA A 116 2.73 -12.48 -1.82
CA ALA A 116 3.02 -13.52 -0.83
C ALA A 116 3.16 -14.91 -1.48
N SER A 117 2.22 -15.27 -2.35
CA SER A 117 2.18 -16.56 -3.05
C SER A 117 3.44 -16.79 -3.88
N GLU A 118 3.89 -15.79 -4.63
CA GLU A 118 5.11 -15.87 -5.45
C GLU A 118 6.39 -16.01 -4.62
N ARG A 119 6.33 -15.69 -3.33
CA ARG A 119 7.41 -15.90 -2.35
C ARG A 119 7.24 -17.17 -1.51
N ASN A 120 6.25 -18.01 -1.82
CA ASN A 120 5.87 -19.20 -1.05
C ASN A 120 5.48 -18.87 0.40
N ILE A 121 4.87 -17.71 0.63
CA ILE A 121 4.40 -17.28 1.94
C ILE A 121 2.90 -17.55 2.03
N PHE A 122 2.49 -18.36 3.00
CA PHE A 122 1.08 -18.67 3.21
C PHE A 122 0.43 -17.64 4.13
N ILE A 123 -0.52 -16.87 3.60
CA ILE A 123 -1.33 -15.93 4.38
C ILE A 123 -2.52 -16.66 4.99
N SER A 124 -2.62 -16.65 6.33
CA SER A 124 -3.75 -17.28 7.05
C SER A 124 -4.99 -16.40 7.10
N GLN A 125 -4.79 -15.11 7.29
CA GLN A 125 -5.87 -14.13 7.41
C GLN A 125 -5.38 -12.72 7.10
N VAL A 126 -6.29 -11.91 6.58
CA VAL A 126 -6.11 -10.46 6.41
C VAL A 126 -7.29 -9.78 7.07
N LEU A 127 -7.05 -9.05 8.16
CA LEU A 127 -8.09 -8.40 8.96
C LEU A 127 -7.97 -6.87 8.85
N ASP A 128 -9.09 -6.17 8.71
CA ASP A 128 -9.10 -4.69 8.70
C ASP A 128 -8.66 -4.13 10.07
N ASN A 129 -9.17 -4.71 11.16
CA ASN A 129 -8.82 -4.33 12.52
C ASN A 129 -8.55 -5.57 13.39
N PRO A 130 -7.70 -5.44 14.43
CA PRO A 130 -7.34 -6.56 15.30
C PRO A 130 -8.51 -7.08 16.16
N VAL A 131 -9.54 -6.25 16.40
CA VAL A 131 -10.70 -6.61 17.22
C VAL A 131 -11.55 -7.68 16.54
N ALA A 132 -11.67 -7.65 15.21
CA ALA A 132 -12.44 -8.64 14.44
C ALA A 132 -11.94 -10.07 14.65
N GLY A 133 -10.61 -10.27 14.79
CA GLY A 133 -10.03 -11.59 15.05
C GLY A 133 -10.33 -12.11 16.45
N LEU A 134 -10.32 -11.24 17.47
CA LEU A 134 -10.56 -11.61 18.86
C LEU A 134 -11.97 -12.18 19.12
N ILE A 135 -12.96 -11.75 18.33
CA ILE A 135 -14.35 -12.22 18.47
C ILE A 135 -14.49 -13.68 18.00
N GLN A 136 -13.65 -14.15 17.07
CA GLN A 136 -13.73 -15.52 16.54
C GLN A 136 -13.00 -16.56 17.40
N PHE A 137 -12.06 -16.16 18.27
CA PHE A 137 -11.29 -17.07 19.13
C PHE A 137 -11.95 -17.36 20.50
N HIS A 138 -13.17 -16.88 20.73
CA HIS A 138 -13.95 -17.12 21.95
C HIS A 138 -15.21 -17.97 21.70
N ASN A 139 -15.05 -19.17 21.12
CA ASN A 139 -16.04 -20.25 21.17
C ASN A 139 -15.35 -21.61 21.36
#